data_AF-X6NM67-F1
#
_entry.id   AF-X6NM67-F1
#
_cell.length_a   1.000
_cell.length_b   1.000
_cell.length_c   1.000
_cell.angle_alpha   90.00
_cell.angle_beta   90.00
_cell.angle_gamma   90.00
#
_symmetry.space_group_name_H-M   'P 1'
#
loop_
_entity.id
_entity.type
_entity.pdbx_description
1 polymer ?
#
loop_
_entity_poly.entity_id
_entity_poly.type
_entity_poly.pdbx_seq_one_letter_code
_entity_poly.pdbx_strand_id
1 'polypeptide(L)'
;MFERKNKYASTLSLYSYSIECPPPNMTIVIDGPNLAMACGEHMEFKVEGIMQAIEHFRAKRCRAIVLVPAFYLEYDSVQRSKEGFTVHPAQKSHNVLLLNQLKEKKLLFTTPTGDYDDSYAIEFAKNIENGYILSNDRYRDAVFKKWKCFECSEANEPREQYCKLCHVRRPKVMNAYVFLFLFDSLSFKIY
;
A
#
# COMPACT_ATOMS: atom_id res chain seq x y z
N MET A 1 21.05 46.63 -7.73
CA MET A 1 21.57 45.38 -7.12
C MET A 1 20.35 44.58 -6.68
N PHE A 2 19.96 43.54 -7.42
CA PHE A 2 18.70 42.82 -7.23
C PHE A 2 18.82 41.83 -6.07
N GLU A 3 18.02 42.01 -5.03
CA GLU A 3 17.81 41.02 -3.96
C GLU A 3 17.09 39.79 -4.52
N ARG A 4 17.79 38.66 -4.57
CA ARG A 4 17.16 37.35 -4.80
C ARG A 4 16.53 36.89 -3.50
N LYS A 5 15.20 37.05 -3.38
CA LYS A 5 14.41 36.39 -2.34
C LYS A 5 14.59 34.88 -2.46
N ASN A 6 15.16 34.28 -1.42
CA ASN A 6 15.44 32.85 -1.33
C ASN A 6 14.11 32.08 -1.33
N LYS A 7 13.78 31.46 -2.46
CA LYS A 7 12.53 30.71 -2.71
C LYS A 7 12.51 29.32 -2.03
N TYR A 8 13.48 29.04 -1.15
CA TYR A 8 13.75 27.72 -0.57
C TYR A 8 13.40 27.61 0.93
N ALA A 9 12.85 28.67 1.54
CA ALA A 9 12.51 28.65 2.97
C ALA A 9 11.24 27.84 3.33
N SER A 10 10.45 27.39 2.34
CA SER A 10 9.17 26.69 2.60
C SER A 10 9.24 25.16 2.58
N THR A 11 10.39 24.56 2.25
CA THR A 11 10.50 23.09 2.08
C THR A 11 11.01 22.35 3.32
N LEU A 12 11.44 23.08 4.35
CA LEU A 12 12.04 22.52 5.57
C LEU A 12 11.03 22.06 6.65
N SER A 13 9.73 22.37 6.52
CA SER A 13 8.73 21.98 7.54
C SER A 13 8.08 20.61 7.33
N LEU A 14 8.39 19.91 6.23
CA LEU A 14 7.77 18.61 5.90
C LEU A 14 8.47 17.41 6.55
N TYR A 15 9.67 17.59 7.09
CA TYR A 15 10.50 16.52 7.66
C TYR A 15 10.39 16.34 9.18
N SER A 16 9.54 17.11 9.87
CA SER A 16 9.38 17.01 11.34
C SER A 16 8.20 16.14 11.79
N TYR A 17 7.52 15.47 10.87
CA TYR A 17 6.36 14.66 11.20
C TYR A 17 6.75 13.19 11.44
N SER A 18 6.57 12.74 12.68
CA SER A 18 6.66 11.33 13.05
C SER A 18 5.37 10.59 12.67
N ILE A 19 5.45 9.28 12.41
CA ILE A 19 4.28 8.38 12.31
C ILE A 19 3.39 8.47 13.56
N GLU A 20 3.94 8.88 14.71
CA GLU A 20 3.18 9.09 15.95
C GLU A 20 2.28 10.33 15.87
N CYS A 21 2.61 11.31 15.03
CA CYS A 21 1.89 12.57 14.85
C CYS A 21 1.86 13.00 13.37
N PRO A 22 1.23 12.20 12.47
CA PRO A 22 1.06 12.58 11.09
C PRO A 22 0.21 13.87 10.98
N PRO A 23 0.52 14.74 10.01
CA PRO A 23 -0.34 15.84 9.63
C PRO A 23 -1.78 15.37 9.35
N PRO A 24 -2.78 16.18 9.70
CA PRO A 24 -4.15 15.89 9.34
C PRO A 24 -4.29 15.79 7.80
N ASN A 25 -5.28 15.03 7.34
CA ASN A 25 -5.60 14.80 5.92
C ASN A 25 -4.59 13.94 5.13
N MET A 26 -3.70 13.21 5.80
CA MET A 26 -2.89 12.17 5.16
C MET A 26 -3.73 10.93 4.83
N THR A 27 -3.31 10.19 3.79
CA THR A 27 -3.83 8.85 3.51
C THR A 27 -2.77 7.82 3.83
N ILE A 28 -3.06 6.97 4.81
CA ILE A 28 -2.18 5.90 5.28
C ILE A 28 -2.65 4.59 4.63
N VAL A 29 -1.79 4.05 3.78
CA VAL A 29 -1.94 2.74 3.14
C VAL A 29 -1.31 1.71 4.07
N ILE A 30 -2.15 0.89 4.68
CA ILE A 30 -1.74 -0.12 5.64
C ILE A 30 -1.51 -1.42 4.89
N ASP A 31 -0.30 -1.94 5.02
CA ASP A 31 0.04 -3.31 4.64
C ASP A 31 -0.61 -4.26 5.65
N GLY A 32 -1.79 -4.78 5.29
CA GLY A 32 -2.64 -5.55 6.18
C GLY A 32 -1.96 -6.80 6.71
N PRO A 33 -1.39 -7.68 5.87
CA PRO A 33 -0.68 -8.87 6.32
C PRO A 33 0.54 -8.55 7.18
N ASN A 34 1.37 -7.58 6.79
CA ASN A 34 2.54 -7.21 7.58
C ASN A 34 2.15 -6.77 9.00
N LEU A 35 1.14 -5.90 9.11
CA LEU A 35 0.65 -5.39 10.38
C LEU A 35 -0.04 -6.49 11.22
N ALA A 36 -0.93 -7.27 10.61
CA ALA A 36 -1.67 -8.31 11.31
C ALA A 36 -0.74 -9.41 11.84
N MET A 37 0.25 -9.81 11.05
CA MET A 37 1.27 -10.77 11.48
C MET A 37 2.17 -10.19 12.56
N ALA A 38 2.57 -8.91 12.47
CA ALA A 38 3.34 -8.26 13.53
C ALA A 38 2.56 -8.21 14.86
N CYS A 39 1.26 -7.93 14.81
CA CYS A 39 0.39 -7.93 15.99
C CYS A 39 0.22 -9.32 16.62
N GLY A 40 0.22 -10.38 15.80
CA GLY A 40 0.21 -11.76 16.26
C GLY A 40 1.60 -12.37 16.51
N GLU A 41 2.62 -11.55 16.74
CA GLU A 41 4.00 -11.99 17.03
C GLU A 41 4.55 -12.97 15.97
N HIS A 42 4.15 -12.76 14.71
CA HIS A 42 4.47 -13.61 13.55
C HIS A 42 3.95 -15.05 13.62
N MET A 43 3.12 -15.38 14.62
CA MET A 43 2.53 -16.69 14.81
C MET A 43 1.08 -16.77 14.32
N GLU A 44 0.39 -15.64 14.25
CA GLU A 44 -1.03 -15.55 13.91
C GLU A 44 -1.36 -14.27 13.15
N PHE A 45 -2.29 -14.35 12.20
CA PHE A 45 -2.88 -13.18 11.57
C PHE A 45 -3.96 -12.57 12.47
N LYS A 46 -3.65 -11.45 13.15
CA LYS A 46 -4.59 -10.75 14.05
C LYS A 46 -5.23 -9.53 13.41
N VAL A 47 -6.53 -9.63 13.11
CA VAL A 47 -7.34 -8.53 12.53
C VAL A 47 -7.46 -7.35 13.51
N GLU A 48 -7.31 -7.60 14.80
CA GLU A 48 -7.33 -6.60 15.86
C GLU A 48 -6.23 -5.56 15.67
N GLY A 49 -5.06 -5.95 15.17
CA GLY A 49 -3.97 -5.03 14.84
C GLY A 49 -4.37 -4.05 13.72
N ILE A 50 -5.06 -4.55 12.71
CA ILE A 50 -5.60 -3.72 11.61
C ILE A 50 -6.62 -2.71 12.14
N MET A 51 -7.55 -3.15 13.00
CA MET A 51 -8.54 -2.28 13.63
C MET A 51 -7.90 -1.14 14.43
N GLN A 52 -6.93 -1.48 15.28
CA GLN A 52 -6.20 -0.50 16.09
C GLN A 52 -5.49 0.55 15.23
N ALA A 53 -4.85 0.14 14.13
CA ALA A 53 -4.21 1.08 13.22
C ALA A 53 -5.23 2.01 12.54
N ILE A 54 -6.36 1.47 12.05
CA ILE A 54 -7.43 2.29 11.46
C ILE A 54 -7.91 3.33 12.48
N GLU A 55 -8.22 2.93 13.70
CA GLU A 55 -8.72 3.81 14.75
C GLU A 55 -7.68 4.88 15.13
N HIS A 56 -6.42 4.48 15.28
CA HIS A 56 -5.31 5.37 15.61
C HIS A 56 -5.15 6.52 14.61
N PHE A 57 -5.21 6.23 13.30
CA PHE A 57 -5.07 7.24 12.26
C PHE A 57 -6.35 8.05 12.05
N ARG A 58 -7.52 7.43 12.20
CA ARG A 58 -8.80 8.17 12.16
C ARG A 58 -8.90 9.20 13.28
N ALA A 59 -8.45 8.86 14.50
CA ALA A 59 -8.39 9.79 15.62
C ALA A 59 -7.51 11.03 15.33
N LYS A 60 -6.54 10.90 14.41
CA LYS A 60 -5.65 11.98 13.96
C LYS A 60 -6.12 12.69 12.70
N ARG A 61 -7.38 12.48 12.30
CA ARG A 61 -7.96 13.03 11.05
C ARG A 61 -7.19 12.60 9.80
N CYS A 62 -6.58 11.41 9.85
CA CYS A 62 -6.00 10.77 8.68
C CYS A 62 -7.00 9.75 8.12
N ARG A 63 -6.91 9.51 6.81
CA ARG A 63 -7.58 8.38 6.16
C ARG A 63 -6.70 7.15 6.32
N ALA A 64 -7.29 6.01 6.66
CA ALA A 64 -6.61 4.73 6.72
C ALA A 64 -7.26 3.78 5.72
N ILE A 65 -6.45 3.18 4.87
CA ILE A 65 -6.87 2.23 3.83
C ILE A 65 -5.99 1.00 3.97
N VAL A 66 -6.61 -0.18 4.11
CA VAL A 66 -5.90 -1.44 4.29
C VAL A 66 -5.89 -2.20 2.97
N LEU A 67 -4.74 -2.74 2.60
CA LEU A 67 -4.63 -3.70 1.49
C LEU A 67 -4.35 -5.10 2.05
N VAL A 68 -5.08 -6.09 1.56
CA VAL A 68 -4.85 -7.51 1.85
C VAL A 68 -5.02 -8.33 0.58
N PRO A 69 -4.32 -9.46 0.38
CA PRO A 69 -4.66 -10.42 -0.66
C PRO A 69 -6.08 -10.96 -0.55
N ALA A 70 -6.77 -11.16 -1.68
CA ALA A 70 -8.15 -11.63 -1.72
C ALA A 70 -8.39 -12.96 -0.98
N PHE A 71 -7.40 -13.86 -0.99
CA PHE A 71 -7.50 -15.16 -0.31
C PHE A 71 -7.74 -15.05 1.21
N TYR A 72 -7.39 -13.93 1.86
CA TYR A 72 -7.69 -13.70 3.28
C TYR A 72 -9.20 -13.56 3.56
N LEU A 73 -10.01 -13.26 2.54
CA LEU A 73 -11.47 -13.19 2.63
C LEU A 73 -12.17 -14.47 2.17
N GLU A 74 -11.47 -15.31 1.39
CA GLU A 74 -12.02 -16.51 0.75
C GLU A 74 -11.83 -17.78 1.63
N TYR A 75 -11.07 -17.67 2.71
CA TYR A 75 -10.62 -18.84 3.48
C TYR A 75 -11.75 -19.70 4.08
N ASP A 76 -12.88 -19.09 4.49
CA ASP A 76 -14.03 -19.83 5.05
C ASP A 76 -14.85 -20.59 4.00
N SER A 77 -14.84 -20.17 2.72
CA SER A 77 -15.61 -20.83 1.66
C SER A 77 -14.91 -22.06 1.06
N VAL A 78 -13.57 -22.08 1.12
CA VAL A 78 -12.74 -23.20 0.61
C VAL A 78 -12.73 -24.39 1.58
N GLN A 79 -12.77 -24.17 2.89
CA GLN A 79 -12.82 -25.24 3.90
C GLN A 79 -14.12 -26.05 3.87
N ARG A 80 -15.25 -25.46 3.43
CA ARG A 80 -16.50 -26.21 3.23
C ARG A 80 -16.49 -27.13 2.02
N SER A 81 -15.48 -27.05 1.15
CA SER A 81 -15.50 -27.75 -0.14
C SER A 81 -14.30 -28.66 -0.41
N LYS A 82 -13.16 -28.56 0.30
CA LYS A 82 -12.02 -29.47 0.09
C LYS A 82 -11.27 -29.83 1.38
N GLU A 83 -11.53 -31.03 1.88
CA GLU A 83 -10.63 -31.77 2.76
C GLU A 83 -9.32 -32.05 1.99
N GLY A 84 -8.19 -31.42 2.36
CA GLY A 84 -6.87 -31.86 1.89
C GLY A 84 -5.82 -30.81 1.52
N PHE A 85 -6.05 -29.50 1.63
CA PHE A 85 -5.00 -28.51 1.38
C PHE A 85 -4.37 -28.02 2.70
N THR A 86 -3.14 -28.44 3.00
CA THR A 86 -2.36 -28.01 4.16
C THR A 86 -1.80 -26.60 3.95
N VAL A 87 -2.57 -25.58 4.32
CA VAL A 87 -2.08 -24.21 4.45
C VAL A 87 -1.44 -24.03 5.82
N HIS A 88 -0.33 -23.28 5.91
CA HIS A 88 0.36 -23.01 7.17
C HIS A 88 -0.60 -22.38 8.20
N PRO A 89 -0.71 -22.93 9.42
CA PRO A 89 -1.68 -22.47 10.44
C PRO A 89 -1.60 -20.98 10.79
N ALA A 90 -0.42 -20.38 10.63
CA ALA A 90 -0.14 -18.98 10.97
C ALA A 90 -0.86 -17.95 10.07
N GLN A 91 -1.27 -18.33 8.85
CA GLN A 91 -1.98 -17.45 7.92
C GLN A 91 -3.51 -17.48 8.09
N LYS A 92 -4.00 -18.27 9.04
CA LYS A 92 -5.44 -18.38 9.32
C LYS A 92 -5.94 -17.10 9.97
N SER A 93 -6.72 -16.30 9.25
CA SER A 93 -7.50 -15.23 9.84
C SER A 93 -8.69 -15.84 10.58
N HIS A 94 -8.71 -15.73 11.92
CA HIS A 94 -9.82 -16.22 12.74
C HIS A 94 -11.08 -15.34 12.63
N ASN A 95 -10.99 -14.17 11.99
CA ASN A 95 -12.05 -13.15 11.95
C ASN A 95 -12.34 -12.65 10.52
N VAL A 96 -12.60 -13.58 9.59
CA VAL A 96 -13.01 -13.26 8.20
C VAL A 96 -14.24 -12.35 8.14
N LEU A 97 -15.18 -12.50 9.08
CA LEU A 97 -16.34 -11.62 9.21
C LEU A 97 -15.93 -10.15 9.37
N LEU A 98 -14.94 -9.87 10.21
CA LEU A 98 -14.47 -8.51 10.48
C LEU A 98 -13.76 -7.91 9.27
N LEU A 99 -12.96 -8.71 8.55
CA LEU A 99 -12.34 -8.28 7.30
C LEU A 99 -13.39 -7.94 6.23
N ASN A 100 -14.47 -8.72 6.12
CA ASN A 100 -15.58 -8.42 5.22
C ASN A 100 -16.32 -7.13 5.62
N GLN A 101 -16.56 -6.91 6.91
CA GLN A 101 -17.14 -5.64 7.39
C GLN A 101 -16.24 -4.44 7.06
N LEU A 102 -14.92 -4.58 7.16
CA LEU A 102 -13.98 -3.54 6.76
C LEU A 102 -14.01 -3.28 5.25
N LYS A 103 -14.19 -4.33 4.44
CA LYS A 103 -14.36 -4.22 2.98
C LYS A 103 -15.65 -3.49 2.62
N GLU A 104 -16.77 -3.85 3.23
CA GLU A 104 -18.07 -3.20 3.03
C GLU A 104 -18.01 -1.70 3.39
N LYS A 105 -17.27 -1.36 4.45
CA LYS A 105 -17.01 0.03 4.87
C LYS A 105 -16.02 0.78 3.97
N LYS A 106 -15.49 0.14 2.92
CA LYS A 106 -14.44 0.67 2.03
C LYS A 106 -13.17 1.11 2.77
N LEU A 107 -12.87 0.43 3.88
CA LEU A 107 -11.64 0.63 4.67
C LEU A 107 -10.57 -0.41 4.32
N LEU A 108 -10.98 -1.53 3.71
CA LEU A 108 -10.11 -2.60 3.26
C LEU A 108 -10.38 -2.91 1.79
N PHE A 109 -9.32 -3.04 1.00
CA PHE A 109 -9.38 -3.46 -0.39
C PHE A 109 -8.53 -4.71 -0.59
N THR A 110 -8.93 -5.52 -1.56
CA THR A 110 -8.25 -6.76 -1.87
C THR A 110 -7.32 -6.61 -3.07
N THR A 111 -6.10 -7.13 -2.96
CA THR A 111 -5.23 -7.36 -4.12
C THR A 111 -5.56 -8.72 -4.76
N PRO A 112 -5.37 -8.87 -6.09
CA PRO A 112 -5.58 -10.15 -6.75
C PRO A 112 -4.71 -11.27 -6.16
N THR A 113 -5.26 -12.49 -6.08
CA THR A 113 -4.51 -13.67 -5.63
C THR A 113 -3.40 -14.01 -6.62
N GLY A 114 -2.18 -14.24 -6.12
CA GLY A 114 -1.03 -14.61 -6.94
C GLY A 114 -0.27 -13.43 -7.56
N ASP A 115 -0.66 -12.19 -7.25
CA ASP A 115 0.10 -10.98 -7.57
C ASP A 115 0.87 -10.45 -6.34
N TYR A 116 1.78 -9.52 -6.55
CA TYR A 116 2.61 -8.90 -5.52
C TYR A 116 1.85 -7.77 -4.84
N ASP A 117 1.32 -8.02 -3.65
CA ASP A 117 0.67 -7.04 -2.77
C ASP A 117 1.53 -5.80 -2.50
N ASP A 118 2.84 -5.95 -2.33
CA ASP A 118 3.82 -4.86 -2.23
C ASP A 118 3.67 -3.81 -3.34
N SER A 119 3.51 -4.29 -4.59
CA SER A 119 3.43 -3.39 -5.75
C SER A 119 2.16 -2.54 -5.71
N TYR A 120 1.07 -3.09 -5.21
CA TYR A 120 -0.18 -2.36 -5.03
C TYR A 120 -0.07 -1.33 -3.91
N ALA A 121 0.51 -1.67 -2.76
CA ALA A 121 0.70 -0.71 -1.66
C ALA A 121 1.55 0.49 -2.10
N ILE A 122 2.66 0.21 -2.80
CA ILE A 122 3.57 1.24 -3.31
C ILE A 122 2.88 2.13 -4.35
N GLU A 123 2.26 1.54 -5.37
CA GLU A 123 1.60 2.34 -6.41
C GLU A 123 0.37 3.09 -5.90
N PHE A 124 -0.40 2.50 -5.00
CA PHE A 124 -1.55 3.17 -4.41
C PHE A 124 -1.13 4.39 -3.58
N ALA A 125 -0.11 4.26 -2.73
CA ALA A 125 0.42 5.39 -1.95
C ALA A 125 1.00 6.49 -2.84
N LYS A 126 1.71 6.13 -3.93
CA LYS A 126 2.30 7.09 -4.87
C LYS A 126 1.28 7.91 -5.64
N ASN A 127 0.10 7.35 -5.93
CA ASN A 127 -0.92 7.99 -6.75
C ASN A 127 -1.91 8.85 -5.94
N ILE A 128 -1.78 8.88 -4.61
CA ILE A 128 -2.64 9.65 -3.72
C ILE A 128 -1.87 10.86 -3.18
N GLU A 129 -2.56 11.99 -3.07
CA GLU A 129 -2.02 13.18 -2.43
C GLU A 129 -1.76 12.90 -0.93
N ASN A 130 -0.54 13.18 -0.46
CA ASN A 130 -0.09 12.89 0.90
C ASN A 130 -0.26 11.41 1.29
N GLY A 131 0.06 10.50 0.38
CA GLY A 131 0.06 9.05 0.60
C GLY A 131 1.30 8.55 1.34
N TYR A 132 1.08 7.75 2.39
CA TYR A 132 2.13 7.10 3.19
C TYR A 132 1.82 5.62 3.34
N ILE A 133 2.85 4.80 3.50
CA ILE A 133 2.69 3.35 3.74
C ILE A 133 3.03 3.04 5.20
N LEU A 134 2.18 2.25 5.85
CA LEU A 134 2.45 1.65 7.14
C LEU A 134 2.80 0.18 6.95
N SER A 135 4.09 -0.14 7.05
CA SER A 135 4.62 -1.51 7.03
C SER A 135 5.97 -1.54 7.76
N ASN A 136 6.30 -2.68 8.36
CA ASN A 136 7.65 -2.99 8.80
C ASN A 136 8.53 -3.52 7.66
N ASP A 137 7.92 -3.88 6.53
CA ASP A 137 8.70 -4.21 5.33
C ASP A 137 9.35 -2.96 4.75
N ARG A 138 10.58 -3.12 4.29
CA ARG A 138 11.34 -2.07 3.59
C ARG A 138 11.16 -2.15 2.08
N TYR A 139 10.36 -3.08 1.58
CA TYR A 139 10.11 -3.34 0.16
C TYR A 139 11.41 -3.45 -0.64
N ARG A 140 12.41 -4.13 -0.07
CA ARG A 140 13.78 -4.16 -0.64
C ARG A 140 13.75 -4.65 -2.08
N ASP A 141 12.94 -5.66 -2.37
CA ASP A 141 12.84 -6.21 -3.72
C ASP A 141 12.29 -5.19 -4.71
N ALA A 142 11.28 -4.39 -4.32
CA ALA A 142 10.76 -3.31 -5.14
C ALA A 142 11.78 -2.17 -5.32
N VAL A 143 12.51 -1.80 -4.25
CA VAL A 143 13.53 -0.75 -4.25
C VAL A 143 14.74 -1.14 -5.11
N PHE A 144 15.16 -2.41 -5.05
CA PHE A 144 16.32 -2.92 -5.78
C PHE A 144 15.96 -3.55 -7.15
N LYS A 145 14.67 -3.54 -7.53
CA LYS A 145 14.21 -4.06 -8.82
C LYS A 145 14.77 -3.25 -9.98
N LYS A 146 15.63 -3.91 -10.77
CA LYS A 146 16.07 -3.36 -12.06
C LYS A 146 14.88 -3.17 -12.99
N TRP A 147 14.87 -2.07 -13.74
CA TRP A 147 13.84 -1.83 -14.75
C TRP A 147 14.38 -2.15 -16.14
N LYS A 148 13.58 -2.85 -16.94
CA LYS A 148 13.92 -3.14 -18.34
C LYS A 148 13.53 -1.96 -19.21
N CYS A 149 14.44 -1.52 -20.07
CA CYS A 149 14.14 -0.51 -21.07
C CYS A 149 13.10 -1.05 -22.05
N PHE A 150 12.05 -0.28 -22.34
CA PHE A 150 11.01 -0.70 -23.26
C PHE A 150 11.45 -0.68 -24.74
N GLU A 151 12.49 0.10 -25.06
CA GLU A 151 13.02 0.21 -26.43
C GLU A 151 14.08 -0.85 -26.73
N CYS A 152 15.03 -1.08 -25.82
CA CYS A 152 16.18 -1.95 -26.07
C CYS A 152 16.28 -3.16 -25.14
N SER A 153 15.30 -3.37 -24.25
CA SER A 153 15.26 -4.46 -23.25
C SER A 153 16.40 -4.49 -22.22
N GLU A 154 17.33 -3.54 -22.26
CA GLU A 154 18.45 -3.44 -21.33
C GLU A 154 17.97 -3.30 -19.87
N ALA A 155 18.63 -4.00 -18.96
CA ALA A 155 18.35 -3.91 -17.53
C ALA A 155 19.10 -2.74 -16.90
N ASN A 156 18.35 -1.83 -16.29
CA ASN A 156 18.87 -0.60 -15.68
C ASN A 156 18.71 -0.64 -14.18
N GLU A 157 19.62 0.04 -13.47
CA GLU A 157 19.58 0.13 -12.02
C GLU A 157 18.34 0.94 -11.55
N PRO A 158 17.79 0.64 -10.38
CA PRO A 158 16.54 1.26 -9.90
C PRO A 158 16.58 2.79 -9.83
N ARG A 159 17.76 3.36 -9.54
CA ARG A 159 17.99 4.81 -9.43
C ARG A 159 18.14 5.51 -10.78
N GLU A 160 18.34 4.77 -11.87
CA GLU A 160 18.58 5.33 -13.19
C GLU A 160 17.27 5.85 -13.81
N GLN A 161 17.26 7.14 -14.17
CA GLN A 161 16.13 7.79 -14.83
C GLN A 161 16.15 7.61 -16.36
N TYR A 162 17.28 7.18 -16.91
CA TYR A 162 17.52 7.00 -18.33
C TYR A 162 18.16 5.63 -18.54
N CYS A 163 17.82 4.98 -19.66
CA CYS A 163 18.45 3.73 -20.04
C CYS A 163 19.95 3.95 -20.23
N LYS A 164 20.79 3.10 -19.62
CA LYS A 164 22.25 3.20 -19.73
C LYS A 164 22.78 2.89 -21.14
N LEU A 165 21.98 2.23 -21.99
CA LEU A 165 22.33 1.87 -23.36
C LEU A 165 21.80 2.86 -24.39
N CYS A 166 20.48 3.07 -24.44
CA CYS A 166 19.84 3.90 -25.47
C CYS A 166 19.44 5.31 -24.99
N HIS A 167 19.73 5.66 -23.73
CA HIS A 167 19.39 6.95 -23.11
C HIS A 167 17.90 7.34 -23.11
N VAL A 168 17.01 6.40 -23.45
CA VAL A 168 15.57 6.59 -23.38
C VAL A 168 15.15 6.73 -21.91
N ARG A 169 14.29 7.72 -21.65
CA ARG A 169 13.80 7.98 -20.30
C ARG A 169 12.98 6.80 -19.79
N ARG A 170 13.19 6.41 -18.52
CA ARG A 170 12.38 5.42 -17.83
C ARG A 170 10.89 5.82 -17.94
N PRO A 171 10.00 4.92 -18.41
CA PRO A 171 8.58 5.17 -18.37
C PRO A 171 8.17 5.51 -16.94
N LYS A 172 7.40 6.58 -16.75
CA LYS A 172 6.64 6.71 -15.51
C LYS A 172 5.73 5.49 -15.47
N VAL A 173 5.85 4.68 -14.43
CA VAL A 173 4.96 3.53 -14.22
C VAL A 173 3.56 4.11 -14.08
N MET A 174 2.82 4.16 -15.18
CA MET A 174 1.39 4.37 -15.21
C MET A 174 0.84 3.04 -15.70
N ASN A 175 0.59 2.12 -14.79
CA ASN A 175 -0.05 0.87 -15.16
C ASN A 175 -1.49 1.22 -15.56
N ALA A 176 -1.83 1.08 -16.85
CA ALA A 176 -3.15 1.39 -17.39
C ALA A 176 -4.28 0.59 -16.69
N TYR A 177 -3.94 -0.54 -16.06
CA TYR A 177 -4.89 -1.38 -15.32
C TYR A 177 -5.16 -0.93 -13.87
N VAL A 178 -4.37 -0.01 -13.30
CA VAL A 178 -4.65 0.54 -11.95
C VAL A 178 -5.84 1.51 -11.99
N PHE A 179 -6.17 2.07 -13.16
CA PHE A 179 -7.26 3.04 -13.32
C PHE A 179 -8.67 2.42 -13.34
N LEU A 180 -8.81 1.14 -13.70
CA LEU A 180 -10.14 0.56 -13.95
C LEU A 180 -10.87 0.06 -12.70
N PHE A 181 -10.20 -0.09 -11.56
CA PHE A 181 -10.86 -0.51 -10.31
C PHE A 181 -11.04 0.59 -9.27
N LEU A 182 -10.51 1.80 -9.50
CA LEU A 182 -10.48 2.86 -8.47
C LEU A 182 -11.37 4.08 -8.75
N PHE A 183 -12.00 4.21 -9.93
CA PHE A 183 -12.67 5.46 -10.29
C PHE A 183 -14.09 5.38 -10.87
N ASP A 184 -14.74 4.22 -10.90
CA ASP A 184 -16.18 4.20 -11.16
C ASP A 184 -16.94 4.42 -9.85
N SER A 185 -17.41 5.67 -9.71
CA SER A 185 -18.23 6.23 -8.64
C SER A 185 -17.49 6.52 -7.34
N LEU A 186 -17.10 7.77 -7.13
CA LEU A 186 -17.27 8.48 -5.85
C LEU A 186 -16.93 9.97 -6.02
N SER A 187 -17.85 10.69 -6.66
CA SER A 187 -18.00 12.13 -6.46
C SER A 187 -18.48 12.35 -5.01
N PHE A 188 -17.57 12.40 -4.04
CA PHE A 188 -17.91 12.82 -2.69
C PHE A 188 -17.97 14.36 -2.66
N LYS A 189 -19.19 14.90 -2.73
CA LYS A 189 -19.48 16.22 -2.17
C LYS A 189 -19.39 16.09 -0.65
N ILE A 190 -18.49 16.89 -0.07
CA ILE A 190 -18.36 17.09 1.36
C ILE A 190 -19.52 18.02 1.78
N TYR A 191 -20.34 17.58 2.73
CA TYR A 191 -21.16 18.44 3.58
C TYR A 191 -20.50 18.51 4.96
#